data_AF-A0A072TDR7-F1
#
_entry.id   AF-A0A072TDR7-F1
#
_cell.length_a   1.000
_cell.length_b   1.000
_cell.length_c   1.000
_cell.angle_alpha   90.00
_cell.angle_beta   90.00
_cell.angle_gamma   90.00
#
_symmetry.space_group_name_H-M   'P 1'
#
loop_
_entity.id
_entity.type
_entity.pdbx_description
1 polymer ?
#
loop_
_entity_poly.entity_id
_entity_poly.type
_entity_poly.pdbx_seq_one_letter_code
_entity_poly.pdbx_strand_id
1 'polypeptide(L)'
;MAIKAITSLPKVVPMLTLPRPIFTPEHEAFREQVRRFCDKEIAPHHAQWEHDHLVPAELWRKAGEYALLCCWIGEEDGGPGGDLLFDFIVCEELGRVGATGPGFPLHSVIVAPYIAHHGTPALKKRMLPGMACGEKIGAIAMTEPSAGSDVAAIRTTAKEDGDSWVINGQKTFITNGYNSNVIVLACKTDQSQGARGISLFVVEADAPGFSRGRNLDKIGQYAQDTAELFFDDVRVPRENLLGVVGEGFRYLMQGLAQERLLVSVQCQSRAESAFEWTTQYVRDRKAFNQPLSNLQNTRFKMAELAADLQAGRAYCDQLIQLHMVGQLDAATASAGKLWHSELLGRVTDTCLQLHGGYGYMREYPIARAYVDARIERIYAGTSEIMKELTRSMTQPNPDRELIRRFIEAPDTVDAIPLNPMAAALGLKVVRLNSVPREIELAFTPTPIFLQGVGVLQGGAVAGMLDFAMAFALLSKLGPEQSCATINLTTSYLRAAPIGEYRSVAEIERQTRSIAFLRAKLFERCSPETVIATAQGTFAITASQV
;
A
#
# COMPACT_ATOMS: atom_id res chain seq x y z
N MET A 1 -18.70 -44.29 -6.54
CA MET A 1 -19.56 -43.50 -5.61
C MET A 1 -18.87 -42.24 -5.04
N ALA A 2 -17.55 -42.19 -4.85
CA ALA A 2 -16.87 -41.06 -4.21
C ALA A 2 -16.95 -39.69 -4.92
N ILE A 3 -17.14 -39.66 -6.25
CA ILE A 3 -17.07 -38.41 -7.06
C ILE A 3 -18.28 -37.47 -6.85
N LYS A 4 -19.42 -37.98 -6.35
CA LYS A 4 -20.66 -37.17 -6.16
C LYS A 4 -20.74 -36.38 -4.85
N ALA A 5 -19.73 -36.46 -3.98
CA ALA A 5 -19.76 -35.84 -2.65
C ALA A 5 -19.18 -34.40 -2.59
N ILE A 6 -18.57 -33.90 -3.67
CA ILE A 6 -17.81 -32.63 -3.67
C ILE A 6 -18.65 -31.45 -4.20
N THR A 7 -19.79 -31.70 -4.85
CA THR A 7 -20.61 -30.67 -5.54
C THR A 7 -21.60 -29.93 -4.65
N SER A 8 -21.52 -30.04 -3.33
CA SER A 8 -22.33 -29.24 -2.40
C SER A 8 -21.45 -28.70 -1.28
N LEU A 9 -20.97 -27.46 -1.45
CA LEU A 9 -20.39 -26.70 -0.35
C LEU A 9 -21.43 -26.61 0.79
N PRO A 10 -21.09 -27.06 2.01
CA PRO A 10 -22.07 -27.10 3.10
C PRO A 10 -22.49 -25.68 3.50
N LYS A 11 -23.74 -25.54 3.97
CA LYS A 11 -24.23 -24.26 4.51
C LYS A 11 -23.36 -23.83 5.69
N VAL A 12 -22.66 -22.71 5.50
CA VAL A 12 -21.75 -22.11 6.48
C VAL A 12 -22.48 -21.91 7.81
N VAL A 13 -21.87 -22.38 8.90
CA VAL A 13 -22.21 -21.92 10.25
C VAL A 13 -21.26 -20.74 10.54
N PRO A 14 -21.73 -19.48 10.50
CA PRO A 14 -20.85 -18.32 10.66
C PRO A 14 -20.41 -18.21 12.12
N MET A 15 -19.23 -18.76 12.44
CA MET A 15 -18.78 -18.95 13.83
C MET A 15 -17.46 -18.25 14.18
N LEU A 16 -16.89 -17.45 13.27
CA LEU A 16 -15.54 -16.87 13.44
C LEU A 16 -15.42 -15.35 13.23
N THR A 17 -16.46 -14.67 12.73
CA THR A 17 -16.36 -13.24 12.47
C THR A 17 -16.92 -12.43 13.62
N LEU A 18 -16.02 -11.71 14.30
CA LEU A 18 -16.37 -10.47 15.01
C LEU A 18 -17.14 -9.53 14.05
N PRO A 19 -18.02 -8.64 14.54
CA PRO A 19 -18.71 -7.68 13.68
C PRO A 19 -17.71 -6.90 12.82
N ARG A 20 -17.94 -6.85 11.50
CA ARG A 20 -17.07 -6.19 10.51
C ARG A 20 -17.75 -4.88 10.02
N PRO A 21 -17.73 -3.78 10.78
CA PRO A 21 -18.46 -2.54 10.45
C PRO A 21 -17.89 -1.77 9.25
N ILE A 22 -16.94 -2.36 8.51
CA ILE A 22 -16.30 -1.76 7.34
C ILE A 22 -17.14 -1.91 6.07
N PHE A 23 -18.04 -2.89 6.02
CA PHE A 23 -18.89 -3.14 4.85
C PHE A 23 -20.29 -2.54 5.04
N THR A 24 -20.84 -2.03 3.95
CA THR A 24 -22.23 -1.55 3.86
C THR A 24 -23.15 -2.67 3.35
N PRO A 25 -24.49 -2.51 3.37
CA PRO A 25 -25.41 -3.49 2.79
C PRO A 25 -25.17 -3.74 1.28
N GLU A 26 -24.66 -2.75 0.56
CA GLU A 26 -24.28 -2.87 -0.86
C GLU A 26 -23.07 -3.77 -1.05
N HIS A 27 -22.04 -3.59 -0.23
CA HIS A 27 -20.87 -4.47 -0.18
C HIS A 27 -21.25 -5.93 0.10
N GLU A 28 -22.16 -6.19 1.05
CA GLU A 28 -22.61 -7.56 1.34
C GLU A 28 -23.50 -8.14 0.24
N ALA A 29 -24.30 -7.31 -0.45
CA ALA A 29 -25.05 -7.73 -1.64
C ALA A 29 -24.10 -8.11 -2.80
N PHE A 30 -23.02 -7.35 -2.98
CA PHE A 30 -21.95 -7.67 -3.93
C PHE A 30 -21.19 -8.94 -3.52
N ARG A 31 -20.85 -9.13 -2.24
CA ARG A 31 -20.23 -10.37 -1.73
C ARG A 31 -21.04 -11.60 -2.13
N GLU A 32 -22.37 -11.55 -2.01
CA GLU A 32 -23.25 -12.63 -2.44
C GLU A 32 -23.26 -12.83 -3.97
N GLN A 33 -23.05 -11.79 -4.78
CA GLN A 33 -22.83 -11.92 -6.23
C GLN A 33 -21.50 -12.60 -6.54
N VAL A 34 -20.39 -12.15 -5.94
CA VAL A 34 -19.06 -12.74 -6.11
C VAL A 34 -19.07 -14.21 -5.66
N ARG A 35 -19.69 -14.51 -4.52
CA ARG A 35 -19.89 -15.87 -4.00
C ARG A 35 -20.48 -16.81 -5.04
N ARG A 36 -21.60 -16.41 -5.66
CA ARG A 36 -22.27 -17.17 -6.73
C ARG A 36 -21.39 -17.31 -7.97
N PHE A 37 -20.60 -16.30 -8.32
CA PHE A 37 -19.64 -16.40 -9.43
C PHE A 37 -18.54 -17.42 -9.11
N CYS A 38 -17.92 -17.34 -7.93
CA CYS A 38 -16.88 -18.28 -7.50
C CYS A 38 -17.39 -19.72 -7.44
N ASP A 39 -18.57 -19.96 -6.88
CA ASP A 39 -19.14 -21.32 -6.74
C ASP A 39 -19.52 -21.95 -8.08
N LYS A 40 -19.89 -21.13 -9.09
CA LYS A 40 -20.36 -21.60 -10.40
C LYS A 40 -19.27 -21.63 -11.47
N GLU A 41 -18.44 -20.60 -11.54
CA GLU A 41 -17.54 -20.33 -12.67
C GLU A 41 -16.06 -20.61 -12.32
N ILE A 42 -15.70 -20.77 -11.05
CA ILE A 42 -14.32 -21.00 -10.59
C ILE A 42 -14.16 -22.36 -9.92
N ALA A 43 -14.88 -22.63 -8.82
CA ALA A 43 -14.67 -23.82 -8.00
C ALA A 43 -14.79 -25.16 -8.78
N PRO A 44 -15.72 -25.33 -9.74
CA PRO A 44 -15.81 -26.56 -10.53
C PRO A 44 -14.66 -26.78 -11.52
N HIS A 45 -13.95 -25.71 -11.89
CA HIS A 45 -12.95 -25.70 -12.97
C HIS A 45 -11.51 -25.57 -12.48
N HIS A 46 -11.29 -25.03 -11.27
CA HIS A 46 -9.97 -24.75 -10.72
C HIS A 46 -9.03 -25.97 -10.70
N ALA A 47 -9.54 -27.18 -10.46
CA ALA A 47 -8.74 -28.41 -10.50
C ALA A 47 -8.17 -28.73 -11.89
N GLN A 48 -8.86 -28.33 -12.97
CA GLN A 48 -8.37 -28.44 -14.34
C GLN A 48 -7.30 -27.38 -14.63
N TRP A 49 -7.51 -26.15 -14.16
CA TRP A 49 -6.52 -25.06 -14.31
C TRP A 49 -5.21 -25.36 -13.56
N GLU A 50 -5.29 -26.04 -12.41
CA GLU A 50 -4.13 -26.54 -11.67
C GLU A 50 -3.35 -27.63 -12.44
N HIS A 51 -4.04 -28.44 -13.24
CA HIS A 51 -3.41 -29.43 -14.13
C HIS A 51 -2.80 -28.78 -15.37
N ASP A 52 -3.47 -27.77 -15.93
CA ASP A 52 -3.05 -27.08 -17.17
C ASP A 52 -2.05 -25.94 -16.90
N HIS A 53 -1.74 -25.67 -15.62
CA HIS A 53 -0.89 -24.59 -15.13
C HIS A 53 -1.29 -23.18 -15.61
N LEU A 54 -2.58 -22.96 -15.89
CA LEU A 54 -3.09 -21.74 -16.51
C LEU A 54 -4.59 -21.54 -16.24
N VAL A 55 -4.98 -20.32 -15.84
CA VAL A 55 -6.38 -19.86 -15.89
C VAL A 55 -6.73 -19.39 -17.30
N PRO A 56 -7.86 -19.82 -17.89
CA PRO A 56 -8.28 -19.41 -19.24
C PRO A 56 -8.62 -17.92 -19.34
N ALA A 57 -8.28 -17.30 -20.47
CA ALA A 57 -8.54 -15.88 -20.75
C ALA A 57 -10.04 -15.54 -20.76
N GLU A 58 -10.89 -16.51 -21.13
CA GLU A 58 -12.35 -16.40 -21.13
C GLU A 58 -12.91 -16.10 -19.73
N LEU A 59 -12.26 -16.59 -18.66
CA LEU A 59 -12.67 -16.29 -17.29
C LEU A 59 -12.48 -14.80 -16.96
N TRP A 60 -11.43 -14.17 -17.47
CA TRP A 60 -11.17 -12.74 -17.24
C TRP A 60 -12.23 -11.87 -17.90
N ARG A 61 -12.59 -12.16 -19.16
CA ARG A 61 -13.71 -11.50 -19.84
C ARG A 61 -15.01 -11.64 -19.06
N LYS A 62 -15.31 -12.86 -18.61
CA LYS A 62 -16.51 -13.15 -17.81
C LYS A 62 -16.50 -12.47 -16.44
N ALA A 63 -15.34 -12.31 -15.81
CA ALA A 63 -15.22 -11.53 -14.57
C ALA A 63 -15.48 -10.04 -14.82
N GLY A 64 -15.03 -9.49 -15.96
CA GLY A 64 -15.35 -8.14 -16.41
C GLY A 64 -16.84 -7.92 -16.66
N GLU A 65 -17.53 -8.87 -17.32
CA GLU A 65 -18.99 -8.85 -17.53
C GLU A 65 -19.79 -8.78 -16.21
N TYR A 66 -19.22 -9.29 -15.11
CA TYR A 66 -19.81 -9.29 -13.77
C TYR A 66 -19.28 -8.14 -12.88
N ALA A 67 -18.50 -7.21 -13.42
CA ALA A 67 -17.86 -6.11 -12.71
C ALA A 67 -16.97 -6.55 -11.51
N LEU A 68 -16.21 -7.65 -11.70
CA LEU A 68 -15.34 -8.25 -10.68
C LEU A 68 -13.85 -7.88 -10.85
N LEU A 69 -13.53 -7.02 -11.80
CA LEU A 69 -12.18 -6.54 -12.10
C LEU A 69 -12.14 -5.02 -11.96
N CYS A 70 -11.06 -4.51 -11.36
CA CYS A 70 -10.84 -3.09 -11.13
C CYS A 70 -12.04 -2.37 -10.51
N CYS A 71 -12.69 -2.96 -9.49
CA CYS A 71 -14.00 -2.51 -8.99
C CYS A 71 -13.99 -1.04 -8.53
N TRP A 72 -12.86 -0.61 -7.97
CA TRP A 72 -12.60 0.76 -7.51
C TRP A 72 -12.41 1.83 -8.60
N ILE A 73 -12.26 1.46 -9.88
CA ILE A 73 -12.03 2.45 -10.95
C ILE A 73 -13.33 3.19 -11.26
N GLY A 74 -13.27 4.52 -11.31
CA GLY A 74 -14.41 5.40 -11.63
C GLY A 74 -15.00 5.16 -13.03
N GLU A 75 -16.30 5.44 -13.17
CA GLU A 75 -17.02 5.31 -14.44
C GLU A 75 -16.39 6.17 -15.55
N GLU A 76 -15.79 7.32 -15.20
CA GLU A 76 -15.11 8.23 -16.13
C GLU A 76 -13.86 7.63 -16.78
N ASP A 77 -13.19 6.70 -16.10
CA ASP A 77 -12.04 5.93 -16.60
C ASP A 77 -12.50 4.53 -17.11
N GLY A 78 -13.81 4.28 -17.20
CA GLY A 78 -14.42 3.07 -17.75
C GLY A 78 -14.50 1.89 -16.78
N GLY A 79 -14.40 2.13 -15.47
CA GLY A 79 -14.54 1.11 -14.44
C GLY A 79 -15.94 1.06 -13.79
N PRO A 80 -16.16 0.17 -12.81
CA PRO A 80 -17.46 -0.03 -12.16
C PRO A 80 -17.92 1.05 -11.17
N GLY A 81 -17.07 2.02 -10.82
CA GLY A 81 -17.42 3.14 -9.94
C GLY A 81 -17.51 2.81 -8.43
N GLY A 82 -17.05 1.64 -7.99
CA GLY A 82 -17.05 1.24 -6.58
C GLY A 82 -15.88 1.80 -5.78
N ASP A 83 -15.65 1.24 -4.60
CA ASP A 83 -14.43 1.46 -3.80
C ASP A 83 -13.58 0.18 -3.67
N LEU A 84 -12.41 0.27 -3.02
CA LEU A 84 -11.46 -0.84 -2.92
C LEU A 84 -11.94 -2.02 -2.06
N LEU A 85 -12.98 -1.84 -1.24
CA LEU A 85 -13.58 -2.92 -0.45
C LEU A 85 -14.26 -3.96 -1.36
N PHE A 86 -14.77 -3.54 -2.52
CA PHE A 86 -15.30 -4.46 -3.53
C PHE A 86 -14.21 -5.40 -4.06
N ASP A 87 -13.01 -4.89 -4.38
CA ASP A 87 -11.88 -5.75 -4.78
C ASP A 87 -11.38 -6.64 -3.62
N PHE A 88 -11.42 -6.16 -2.37
CA PHE A 88 -11.15 -7.02 -1.20
C PHE A 88 -12.20 -8.11 -1.01
N ILE A 89 -13.47 -7.87 -1.35
CA ILE A 89 -14.51 -8.91 -1.39
C ILE A 89 -14.23 -9.96 -2.46
N VAL A 90 -13.80 -9.56 -3.67
CA VAL A 90 -13.35 -10.50 -4.72
C VAL A 90 -12.21 -11.37 -4.19
N CYS A 91 -11.23 -10.75 -3.52
CA CYS A 91 -10.13 -11.44 -2.87
C CYS A 91 -10.58 -12.42 -1.76
N GLU A 92 -11.53 -12.04 -0.90
CA GLU A 92 -12.04 -12.89 0.17
C GLU A 92 -12.82 -14.11 -0.34
N GLU A 93 -13.67 -13.95 -1.36
CA GLU A 93 -14.47 -15.04 -1.93
C GLU A 93 -13.63 -15.99 -2.80
N LEU A 94 -12.58 -15.51 -3.48
CA LEU A 94 -11.55 -16.38 -4.08
C LEU A 94 -10.84 -17.23 -3.01
N GLY A 95 -10.53 -16.62 -1.86
CA GLY A 95 -10.00 -17.30 -0.69
C GLY A 95 -10.94 -18.40 -0.19
N ARG A 96 -12.24 -18.11 -0.05
CA ARG A 96 -13.29 -19.04 0.42
C ARG A 96 -13.34 -20.35 -0.37
N VAL A 97 -13.24 -20.27 -1.70
CA VAL A 97 -13.25 -21.47 -2.57
C VAL A 97 -11.86 -22.10 -2.72
N GLY A 98 -10.83 -21.56 -2.08
CA GLY A 98 -9.46 -22.06 -2.18
C GLY A 98 -8.86 -21.92 -3.58
N ALA A 99 -9.28 -20.91 -4.34
CA ALA A 99 -8.84 -20.67 -5.71
C ALA A 99 -7.67 -19.67 -5.75
N THR A 100 -6.46 -20.19 -5.93
CA THR A 100 -5.22 -19.41 -6.03
C THR A 100 -4.82 -19.06 -7.47
N GLY A 101 -5.56 -19.59 -8.45
CA GLY A 101 -5.28 -19.39 -9.89
C GLY A 101 -5.63 -18.00 -10.41
N PRO A 102 -6.90 -17.53 -10.27
CA PRO A 102 -7.33 -16.27 -10.85
C PRO A 102 -6.58 -15.06 -10.28
N GLY A 103 -5.69 -14.47 -11.09
CA GLY A 103 -4.85 -13.34 -10.71
C GLY A 103 -5.56 -11.99 -10.60
N PHE A 104 -6.89 -11.98 -10.43
CA PHE A 104 -7.72 -10.77 -10.38
C PHE A 104 -7.22 -9.77 -9.33
N PRO A 105 -6.86 -10.16 -8.10
CA PRO A 105 -6.45 -9.17 -7.10
C PRO A 105 -5.11 -8.50 -7.42
N LEU A 106 -4.15 -9.20 -8.05
CA LEU A 106 -2.92 -8.55 -8.56
C LEU A 106 -3.29 -7.50 -9.62
N HIS A 107 -4.12 -7.89 -10.58
CA HIS A 107 -4.53 -7.03 -11.67
C HIS A 107 -5.25 -5.75 -11.17
N SER A 108 -6.30 -5.91 -10.35
CA SER A 108 -7.15 -4.81 -9.89
C SER A 108 -6.52 -3.94 -8.80
N VAL A 109 -5.84 -4.56 -7.82
CA VAL A 109 -5.42 -3.88 -6.57
C VAL A 109 -3.93 -3.53 -6.58
N ILE A 110 -3.14 -4.05 -7.52
CA ILE A 110 -1.70 -3.73 -7.62
C ILE A 110 -1.36 -3.11 -8.99
N VAL A 111 -1.72 -3.74 -10.11
CA VAL A 111 -1.30 -3.28 -11.44
C VAL A 111 -2.06 -2.04 -11.90
N ALA A 112 -3.40 -2.06 -11.86
CA ALA A 112 -4.23 -0.94 -12.31
C ALA A 112 -3.95 0.39 -11.59
N PRO A 113 -3.71 0.44 -10.26
CA PRO A 113 -3.34 1.66 -9.54
C PRO A 113 -2.13 2.41 -10.12
N TYR A 114 -1.10 1.72 -10.62
CA TYR A 114 0.06 2.41 -11.22
C TYR A 114 -0.34 3.20 -12.48
N ILE A 115 -1.22 2.64 -13.30
CA ILE A 115 -1.71 3.29 -14.53
C ILE A 115 -2.71 4.39 -14.17
N ALA A 116 -3.64 4.12 -13.25
CA ALA A 116 -4.64 5.08 -12.80
C ALA A 116 -4.05 6.29 -12.03
N HIS A 117 -2.97 6.12 -11.28
CA HIS A 117 -2.34 7.23 -10.53
C HIS A 117 -1.23 7.97 -11.31
N HIS A 118 -0.52 7.28 -12.22
CA HIS A 118 0.68 7.84 -12.86
C HIS A 118 0.65 7.84 -14.40
N GLY A 119 -0.35 7.21 -15.01
CA GLY A 119 -0.54 7.26 -16.46
C GLY A 119 -1.00 8.63 -16.96
N THR A 120 -0.59 8.98 -18.18
CA THR A 120 -1.14 10.13 -18.90
C THR A 120 -2.64 9.94 -19.16
N PRO A 121 -3.45 11.00 -19.36
CA PRO A 121 -4.88 10.85 -19.67
C PRO A 121 -5.16 9.97 -20.90
N ALA A 122 -4.29 10.03 -21.91
CA ALA A 122 -4.37 9.16 -23.09
C ALA A 122 -4.08 7.69 -22.75
N LEU A 123 -3.07 7.42 -21.91
CA LEU A 123 -2.74 6.08 -21.46
C LEU A 123 -3.85 5.47 -20.59
N LYS A 124 -4.42 6.24 -19.65
CA LYS A 124 -5.55 5.79 -18.82
C LYS A 124 -6.73 5.37 -19.67
N LYS A 125 -7.19 6.26 -20.56
CA LYS A 125 -8.32 6.01 -21.48
C LYS A 125 -8.10 4.80 -22.39
N ARG A 126 -6.85 4.48 -22.75
CA ARG A 126 -6.49 3.33 -23.59
C ARG A 126 -6.38 2.01 -22.83
N MET A 127 -6.11 2.05 -21.53
CA MET A 127 -5.82 0.85 -20.72
C MET A 127 -6.97 0.49 -19.77
N LEU A 128 -7.43 1.43 -18.95
CA LEU A 128 -8.30 1.15 -17.80
C LEU A 128 -9.67 0.53 -18.18
N PRO A 129 -10.39 0.98 -19.23
CA PRO A 129 -11.63 0.32 -19.63
C PRO A 129 -11.41 -1.13 -20.08
N GLY A 130 -10.29 -1.38 -20.78
CA GLY A 130 -9.89 -2.73 -21.19
C GLY A 130 -9.51 -3.61 -20.00
N MET A 131 -8.93 -3.03 -18.95
CA MET A 131 -8.61 -3.74 -17.72
C MET A 131 -9.89 -4.14 -16.97
N ALA A 132 -10.81 -3.18 -16.76
CA ALA A 132 -12.09 -3.43 -16.09
C ALA A 132 -12.96 -4.49 -16.79
N CYS A 133 -12.95 -4.57 -18.13
CA CYS A 133 -13.70 -5.59 -18.88
C CYS A 133 -12.92 -6.90 -19.11
N GLY A 134 -11.71 -7.05 -18.56
CA GLY A 134 -10.88 -8.25 -18.73
C GLY A 134 -10.29 -8.44 -20.13
N GLU A 135 -10.32 -7.41 -20.98
CA GLU A 135 -9.58 -7.39 -22.26
C GLU A 135 -8.08 -7.28 -22.04
N LYS A 136 -7.69 -6.39 -21.14
CA LYS A 136 -6.30 -6.03 -20.88
C LYS A 136 -5.87 -6.62 -19.55
N ILE A 137 -5.32 -7.83 -19.57
CA ILE A 137 -4.86 -8.51 -18.36
C ILE A 137 -3.52 -7.92 -17.92
N GLY A 138 -3.43 -7.57 -16.64
CA GLY A 138 -2.32 -6.81 -16.07
C GLY A 138 -1.29 -7.70 -15.37
N ALA A 139 0.00 -7.40 -15.60
CA ALA A 139 1.12 -7.88 -14.79
C ALA A 139 2.03 -6.73 -14.35
N ILE A 140 2.82 -6.95 -13.30
CA ILE A 140 3.88 -6.05 -12.85
C ILE A 140 5.23 -6.77 -12.91
N ALA A 141 6.20 -6.16 -13.57
CA ALA A 141 7.47 -6.77 -13.94
C ALA A 141 8.65 -6.02 -13.32
N MET A 142 8.98 -6.38 -12.08
CA MET A 142 10.05 -5.78 -11.29
C MET A 142 11.28 -6.70 -11.18
N THR A 143 11.06 -7.89 -10.65
CA THR A 143 12.08 -8.87 -10.26
C THR A 143 12.89 -9.39 -11.45
N GLU A 144 14.19 -9.57 -11.22
CA GLU A 144 15.16 -10.13 -12.18
C GLU A 144 15.91 -11.30 -11.55
N PRO A 145 16.51 -12.21 -12.34
CA PRO A 145 17.32 -13.31 -11.81
C PRO A 145 18.47 -12.85 -10.88
N SER A 146 18.96 -11.61 -11.06
CA SER A 146 19.98 -10.99 -10.20
C SER A 146 19.45 -10.03 -9.13
N ALA A 147 18.14 -9.73 -9.10
CA ALA A 147 17.56 -8.69 -8.25
C ALA A 147 16.12 -9.04 -7.83
N GLY A 148 15.97 -9.61 -6.64
CA GLY A 148 14.69 -9.89 -5.99
C GLY A 148 14.38 -8.87 -4.88
N SER A 149 14.85 -9.13 -3.66
CA SER A 149 14.64 -8.22 -2.52
C SER A 149 15.31 -6.85 -2.72
N ASP A 150 16.45 -6.81 -3.41
CA ASP A 150 17.11 -5.57 -3.82
C ASP A 150 16.60 -5.10 -5.20
N VAL A 151 15.38 -4.57 -5.21
CA VAL A 151 14.77 -3.99 -6.43
C VAL A 151 15.58 -2.78 -6.94
N ALA A 152 16.41 -2.15 -6.12
CA ALA A 152 17.26 -1.04 -6.57
C ALA A 152 18.41 -1.51 -7.49
N ALA A 153 18.77 -2.80 -7.46
CA ALA A 153 19.84 -3.41 -8.25
C ALA A 153 19.41 -4.03 -9.59
N ILE A 154 18.15 -3.82 -10.03
CA ILE A 154 17.68 -4.25 -11.36
C ILE A 154 18.54 -3.67 -12.49
N ARG A 155 18.64 -4.40 -13.61
CA ARG A 155 19.54 -4.14 -14.74
C ARG A 155 18.83 -3.92 -16.07
N THR A 156 17.56 -4.32 -16.21
CA THR A 156 16.73 -4.01 -17.40
C THR A 156 16.77 -2.51 -17.65
N THR A 157 17.13 -2.09 -18.86
CA THR A 157 17.30 -0.68 -19.24
C THR A 157 16.16 -0.17 -20.10
N ALA A 158 15.91 1.13 -20.05
CA ALA A 158 15.13 1.87 -21.02
C ALA A 158 15.96 3.10 -21.45
N LYS A 159 16.28 3.23 -22.73
CA LYS A 159 17.05 4.37 -23.29
C LYS A 159 16.14 5.22 -24.17
N GLU A 160 16.20 6.54 -24.02
CA GLU A 160 15.44 7.47 -24.85
C GLU A 160 15.97 7.44 -26.29
N ASP A 161 15.06 7.32 -27.26
CA ASP A 161 15.36 7.33 -28.70
C ASP A 161 14.21 8.03 -29.45
N GLY A 162 14.39 9.32 -29.71
CA GLY A 162 13.39 10.16 -30.37
C GLY A 162 12.11 10.32 -29.54
N ASP A 163 10.97 9.95 -30.12
CA ASP A 163 9.65 9.91 -29.48
C ASP A 163 9.39 8.59 -28.71
N SER A 164 10.38 7.71 -28.64
CA SER A 164 10.28 6.37 -28.05
C SER A 164 11.34 6.10 -26.98
N TRP A 165 11.19 4.97 -26.30
CA TRP A 165 12.20 4.34 -25.44
C TRP A 165 12.52 2.96 -25.99
N VAL A 166 13.80 2.59 -26.05
CA VAL A 166 14.27 1.25 -26.39
C VAL A 166 14.57 0.50 -25.10
N ILE A 167 13.86 -0.60 -24.86
CA ILE A 167 13.93 -1.39 -23.63
C ILE A 167 14.65 -2.71 -23.87
N ASN A 168 15.63 -3.01 -23.01
CA ASN A 168 16.45 -4.22 -23.07
C ASN A 168 16.62 -4.86 -21.70
N GLY A 169 16.31 -6.15 -21.56
CA GLY A 169 16.55 -6.92 -20.35
C GLY A 169 15.65 -8.15 -20.18
N GLN A 170 15.57 -8.65 -18.96
CA GLN A 170 14.79 -9.84 -18.60
C GLN A 170 14.17 -9.69 -17.22
N LYS A 171 12.98 -10.26 -17.03
CA LYS A 171 12.25 -10.30 -15.76
C LYS A 171 11.88 -11.74 -15.44
N THR A 172 11.72 -12.06 -14.15
CA THR A 172 11.41 -13.42 -13.70
C THR A 172 10.45 -13.42 -12.50
N PHE A 173 9.78 -14.54 -12.29
CA PHE A 173 8.69 -14.71 -11.32
C PHE A 173 7.48 -13.79 -11.56
N ILE A 174 7.15 -13.49 -12.82
CA ILE A 174 6.08 -12.56 -13.15
C ILE A 174 4.72 -13.28 -13.17
N THR A 175 3.92 -13.07 -12.13
CA THR A 175 2.51 -13.49 -12.05
C THR A 175 1.67 -12.84 -13.17
N ASN A 176 0.73 -13.61 -13.71
CA ASN A 176 0.00 -13.32 -14.95
C ASN A 176 0.95 -13.19 -16.16
N GLY A 177 2.18 -13.74 -16.12
CA GLY A 177 3.18 -13.48 -17.15
C GLY A 177 2.83 -14.05 -18.53
N TYR A 178 2.05 -15.13 -18.60
CA TYR A 178 1.49 -15.66 -19.85
C TYR A 178 0.18 -14.96 -20.22
N ASN A 179 -0.73 -14.81 -19.26
CA ASN A 179 -2.06 -14.23 -19.49
C ASN A 179 -2.05 -12.71 -19.75
N SER A 180 -1.09 -11.98 -19.20
CA SER A 180 -1.04 -10.51 -19.33
C SER A 180 -0.74 -10.06 -20.74
N ASN A 181 -1.36 -8.97 -21.12
CA ASN A 181 -1.08 -8.22 -22.33
C ASN A 181 -0.79 -6.73 -22.06
N VAL A 182 -0.87 -6.30 -20.80
CA VAL A 182 -0.41 -5.00 -20.28
C VAL A 182 0.54 -5.24 -19.10
N ILE A 183 1.78 -4.76 -19.22
CA ILE A 183 2.85 -5.01 -18.26
C ILE A 183 3.35 -3.68 -17.72
N VAL A 184 3.22 -3.46 -16.40
CA VAL A 184 3.89 -2.36 -15.70
C VAL A 184 5.32 -2.79 -15.41
N LEU A 185 6.26 -2.30 -16.21
CA LEU A 185 7.66 -2.72 -16.22
C LEU A 185 8.56 -1.72 -15.50
N ALA A 186 9.39 -2.19 -14.57
CA ALA A 186 10.42 -1.38 -13.92
C ALA A 186 11.77 -1.49 -14.66
N CYS A 187 12.30 -0.35 -15.12
CA CYS A 187 13.54 -0.25 -15.88
C CYS A 187 14.48 0.82 -15.31
N LYS A 188 15.79 0.65 -15.53
CA LYS A 188 16.81 1.69 -15.38
C LYS A 188 16.77 2.63 -16.58
N THR A 189 16.35 3.87 -16.36
CA THR A 189 16.60 4.99 -17.28
C THR A 189 17.95 5.65 -17.03
N ASP A 190 18.50 5.50 -15.81
CA ASP A 190 19.88 5.83 -15.48
C ASP A 190 20.47 4.72 -14.58
N GLN A 191 21.54 4.05 -15.00
CA GLN A 191 22.17 3.02 -14.19
C GLN A 191 23.00 3.59 -13.02
N SER A 192 23.51 4.82 -13.15
CA SER A 192 24.41 5.45 -12.16
C SER A 192 23.71 5.91 -10.88
N GLN A 193 22.40 6.18 -10.96
CA GLN A 193 21.62 6.77 -9.86
C GLN A 193 20.94 5.76 -8.92
N GLY A 194 21.27 4.47 -9.01
CA GLY A 194 20.71 3.45 -8.11
C GLY A 194 19.18 3.42 -8.16
N ALA A 195 18.52 3.50 -7.00
CA ALA A 195 17.06 3.55 -6.91
C ALA A 195 16.42 4.74 -7.65
N ARG A 196 17.08 5.92 -7.68
CA ARG A 196 16.59 7.13 -8.38
C ARG A 196 16.72 7.06 -9.91
N GLY A 197 17.42 6.02 -10.40
CA GLY A 197 17.54 5.75 -11.83
C GLY A 197 16.43 4.86 -12.39
N ILE A 198 15.43 4.48 -11.58
CA ILE A 198 14.36 3.56 -11.96
C ILE A 198 13.12 4.34 -12.41
N SER A 199 12.59 3.98 -13.58
CA SER A 199 11.31 4.46 -14.13
C SER A 199 10.35 3.29 -14.34
N LEU A 200 9.06 3.59 -14.40
CA LEU A 200 8.01 2.62 -14.72
C LEU A 200 7.44 2.90 -16.12
N PHE A 201 7.24 1.86 -16.92
CA PHE A 201 6.65 1.94 -18.25
C PHE A 201 5.49 0.95 -18.39
N VAL A 202 4.50 1.29 -19.21
CA VAL A 202 3.53 0.30 -19.72
C VAL A 202 4.07 -0.31 -21.01
N VAL A 203 4.21 -1.63 -21.04
CA VAL A 203 4.55 -2.40 -22.24
C VAL A 203 3.37 -3.28 -22.61
N GLU A 204 2.96 -3.25 -23.87
CA GLU A 204 1.92 -4.14 -24.41
C GLU A 204 2.58 -5.40 -24.99
N ALA A 205 1.95 -6.57 -24.80
CA ALA A 205 2.59 -7.86 -25.08
C ALA A 205 2.65 -8.25 -26.56
N ASP A 206 2.17 -7.39 -27.46
CA ASP A 206 2.33 -7.46 -28.92
C ASP A 206 3.47 -6.56 -29.44
N ALA A 207 4.15 -5.81 -28.56
CA ALA A 207 5.28 -4.97 -28.91
C ALA A 207 6.43 -5.82 -29.52
N PRO A 208 6.97 -5.46 -30.71
CA PRO A 208 8.11 -6.15 -31.30
C PRO A 208 9.30 -6.21 -30.34
N GLY A 209 9.96 -7.36 -30.27
CA GLY A 209 11.08 -7.63 -29.35
C GLY A 209 10.67 -8.17 -27.98
N PHE A 210 9.38 -8.10 -27.61
CA PHE A 210 8.88 -8.73 -26.40
C PHE A 210 8.66 -10.22 -26.62
N SER A 211 9.08 -11.04 -25.66
CA SER A 211 8.76 -12.47 -25.66
C SER A 211 8.64 -13.04 -24.24
N ARG A 212 7.98 -14.19 -24.15
CA ARG A 212 7.81 -14.94 -22.89
C ARG A 212 8.74 -16.14 -22.89
N GLY A 213 9.43 -16.35 -21.78
CA GLY A 213 10.14 -17.58 -21.49
C GLY A 213 9.20 -18.65 -20.97
N ARG A 214 9.66 -19.44 -19.99
CA ARG A 214 8.87 -20.55 -19.46
C ARG A 214 7.79 -20.05 -18.50
N ASN A 215 6.63 -20.71 -18.49
CA ASN A 215 5.79 -20.77 -17.29
C ASN A 215 6.56 -21.62 -16.28
N LEU A 216 6.93 -21.02 -15.15
CA LEU A 216 7.84 -21.59 -14.18
C LEU A 216 7.14 -22.69 -13.37
N ASP A 217 7.81 -23.84 -13.29
CA ASP A 217 7.38 -24.95 -12.46
C ASP A 217 7.54 -24.55 -10.97
N LYS A 218 6.42 -24.55 -10.25
CA LYS A 218 6.32 -24.11 -8.85
C LYS A 218 6.09 -25.33 -7.97
N ILE A 219 6.08 -25.14 -6.64
CA ILE A 219 5.60 -26.17 -5.71
C ILE A 219 4.08 -26.10 -5.47
N GLY A 220 3.45 -24.96 -5.74
CA GLY A 220 2.01 -24.72 -5.57
C GLY A 220 1.55 -23.51 -6.40
N GLN A 221 0.29 -23.13 -6.24
CA GLN A 221 -0.43 -22.14 -7.06
C GLN A 221 -0.28 -22.45 -8.57
N TYR A 222 -0.54 -23.70 -8.98
CA TYR A 222 -0.23 -24.14 -10.34
C TYR A 222 -1.04 -23.41 -11.41
N ALA A 223 -2.33 -23.20 -11.17
CA ALA A 223 -3.22 -22.47 -12.08
C ALA A 223 -2.80 -21.01 -12.33
N GLN A 224 -2.03 -20.43 -11.40
CA GLN A 224 -1.51 -19.06 -11.53
C GLN A 224 -0.26 -19.12 -12.42
N ASP A 225 -0.30 -18.48 -13.59
CA ASP A 225 0.82 -18.50 -14.55
C ASP A 225 1.96 -17.54 -14.18
N THR A 226 3.17 -18.06 -13.99
CA THR A 226 4.32 -17.31 -13.45
C THR A 226 5.48 -17.38 -14.42
N ALA A 227 5.82 -16.30 -15.11
CA ALA A 227 6.70 -16.36 -16.27
C ALA A 227 8.08 -15.70 -16.09
N GLU A 228 9.01 -16.15 -16.93
CA GLU A 228 10.15 -15.37 -17.43
C GLU A 228 9.65 -14.45 -18.57
N LEU A 229 10.07 -13.18 -18.58
CA LEU A 229 9.76 -12.22 -19.66
C LEU A 229 11.06 -11.63 -20.22
N PHE A 230 11.15 -11.47 -21.53
CA PHE A 230 12.32 -10.93 -22.23
C PHE A 230 11.94 -9.70 -23.07
N PHE A 231 12.86 -8.74 -23.09
CA PHE A 231 12.74 -7.50 -23.84
C PHE A 231 14.05 -7.32 -24.63
N ASP A 232 13.97 -7.45 -25.95
CA ASP A 232 15.09 -7.31 -26.89
C ASP A 232 14.77 -6.16 -27.85
N ASP A 233 15.45 -5.03 -27.68
CA ASP A 233 15.19 -3.75 -28.39
C ASP A 233 13.71 -3.32 -28.48
N VAL A 234 12.92 -3.58 -27.42
CA VAL A 234 11.48 -3.28 -27.38
C VAL A 234 11.24 -1.77 -27.42
N ARG A 235 10.59 -1.29 -28.48
CA ARG A 235 10.24 0.13 -28.65
C ARG A 235 8.91 0.47 -27.98
N VAL A 236 8.94 1.45 -27.09
CA VAL A 236 7.80 1.89 -26.28
C VAL A 236 7.59 3.40 -26.47
N PRO A 237 6.39 3.90 -26.82
CA PRO A 237 6.13 5.33 -26.98
C PRO A 237 6.40 6.14 -25.71
N ARG A 238 6.78 7.42 -25.84
CA ARG A 238 7.05 8.30 -24.69
C ARG A 238 5.84 8.43 -23.74
N GLU A 239 4.60 8.39 -24.24
CA GLU A 239 3.40 8.48 -23.41
C GLU A 239 3.10 7.24 -22.54
N ASN A 240 3.83 6.13 -22.77
CA ASN A 240 3.73 4.92 -21.94
C ASN A 240 4.60 4.98 -20.68
N LEU A 241 5.43 6.02 -20.50
CA LEU A 241 6.07 6.32 -19.22
C LEU A 241 4.99 6.62 -18.16
N LEU A 242 5.09 5.98 -17.00
CA LEU A 242 4.26 6.27 -15.85
C LEU A 242 4.93 7.34 -14.98
N GLY A 243 4.31 8.51 -14.92
CA GLY A 243 4.76 9.65 -14.14
C GLY A 243 6.00 10.32 -14.74
N VAL A 244 7.06 10.45 -13.92
CA VAL A 244 8.29 11.19 -14.26
C VAL A 244 9.48 10.21 -14.27
N VAL A 245 10.43 10.46 -15.18
CA VAL A 245 11.68 9.69 -15.29
C VAL A 245 12.44 9.72 -13.95
N GLY A 246 12.85 8.55 -13.45
CA GLY A 246 13.58 8.37 -12.18
C GLY A 246 12.70 8.25 -10.92
N GLU A 247 11.42 8.61 -11.01
CA GLU A 247 10.48 8.53 -9.88
C GLU A 247 9.85 7.14 -9.70
N GLY A 248 10.15 6.19 -10.60
CA GLY A 248 9.56 4.86 -10.63
C GLY A 248 9.73 4.08 -9.32
N PHE A 249 10.90 4.15 -8.69
CA PHE A 249 11.11 3.52 -7.38
C PHE A 249 10.21 4.14 -6.29
N ARG A 250 9.94 5.45 -6.33
CA ARG A 250 9.03 6.08 -5.36
C ARG A 250 7.58 5.63 -5.59
N TYR A 251 7.13 5.53 -6.84
CA TYR A 251 5.80 5.00 -7.15
C TYR A 251 5.62 3.57 -6.64
N LEU A 252 6.63 2.70 -6.84
CA LEU A 252 6.67 1.36 -6.26
C LEU A 252 6.56 1.39 -4.73
N MET A 253 7.35 2.24 -4.04
CA MET A 253 7.27 2.35 -2.58
C MET A 253 5.91 2.84 -2.07
N GLN A 254 5.17 3.63 -2.87
CA GLN A 254 3.81 4.07 -2.55
C GLN A 254 2.78 2.93 -2.71
N GLY A 255 2.90 2.10 -3.75
CA GLY A 255 2.01 0.94 -3.95
C GLY A 255 2.19 -0.18 -2.93
N LEU A 256 3.41 -0.34 -2.37
CA LEU A 256 3.75 -1.46 -1.47
C LEU A 256 2.88 -1.58 -0.20
N ALA A 257 2.32 -0.48 0.31
CA ALA A 257 1.42 -0.55 1.48
C ALA A 257 0.11 -1.27 1.13
N GLN A 258 -0.47 -0.97 -0.04
CA GLN A 258 -1.69 -1.58 -0.56
C GLN A 258 -1.45 -3.05 -0.97
N GLU A 259 -0.31 -3.34 -1.61
CA GLU A 259 0.11 -4.70 -1.96
C GLU A 259 0.24 -5.61 -0.71
N ARG A 260 0.85 -5.11 0.37
CA ARG A 260 1.00 -5.84 1.64
C ARG A 260 -0.32 -6.00 2.40
N LEU A 261 -1.21 -5.01 2.31
CA LEU A 261 -2.58 -5.13 2.79
C LEU A 261 -3.32 -6.24 2.03
N LEU A 262 -3.25 -6.26 0.70
CA LEU A 262 -3.89 -7.29 -0.12
C LEU A 262 -3.42 -8.69 0.27
N VAL A 263 -2.12 -8.90 0.44
CA VAL A 263 -1.58 -10.20 0.92
C VAL A 263 -2.11 -10.56 2.30
N SER A 264 -2.32 -9.57 3.18
CA SER A 264 -2.94 -9.80 4.50
C SER A 264 -4.39 -10.30 4.36
N VAL A 265 -5.18 -9.68 3.48
CA VAL A 265 -6.57 -10.10 3.18
C VAL A 265 -6.61 -11.51 2.58
N GLN A 266 -5.74 -11.81 1.61
CA GLN A 266 -5.61 -13.15 1.01
C GLN A 266 -5.24 -14.21 2.05
N CYS A 267 -4.27 -13.91 2.92
CA CYS A 267 -3.82 -14.84 3.95
C CYS A 267 -4.93 -15.13 4.98
N GLN A 268 -5.63 -14.09 5.44
CA GLN A 268 -6.71 -14.24 6.42
C GLN A 268 -7.87 -15.07 5.86
N SER A 269 -8.37 -14.75 4.65
CA SER A 269 -9.50 -15.48 4.06
C SER A 269 -9.18 -16.94 3.74
N ARG A 270 -7.98 -17.23 3.23
CA ARG A 270 -7.53 -18.62 2.99
C ARG A 270 -7.33 -19.41 4.28
N ALA A 271 -6.90 -18.76 5.37
CA ALA A 271 -6.73 -19.40 6.67
C ALA A 271 -8.09 -19.76 7.30
N GLU A 272 -9.07 -18.86 7.23
CA GLU A 272 -10.46 -19.13 7.63
C GLU A 272 -11.04 -20.31 6.83
N SER A 273 -10.79 -20.36 5.52
CA SER A 273 -11.27 -21.44 4.63
C SER A 273 -10.66 -22.81 4.99
N ALA A 274 -9.34 -22.86 5.21
CA ALA A 274 -8.65 -24.06 5.67
C ALA A 274 -9.20 -24.57 7.02
N PHE A 275 -9.53 -23.65 7.93
CA PHE A 275 -10.17 -23.97 9.19
C PHE A 275 -11.61 -24.49 9.01
N GLU A 276 -12.41 -23.91 8.13
CA GLU A 276 -13.78 -24.38 7.84
C GLU A 276 -13.79 -25.80 7.27
N TRP A 277 -12.96 -26.09 6.26
CA TRP A 277 -12.84 -27.45 5.70
C TRP A 277 -12.40 -28.46 6.76
N THR A 278 -11.44 -28.07 7.61
CA THR A 278 -10.97 -28.91 8.73
C THR A 278 -12.07 -29.13 9.76
N THR A 279 -12.85 -28.09 10.08
CA THR A 279 -13.98 -28.16 11.02
C THR A 279 -15.03 -29.16 10.54
N GLN A 280 -15.33 -29.18 9.24
CA GLN A 280 -16.22 -30.18 8.66
C GLN A 280 -15.59 -31.58 8.73
N TYR A 281 -14.34 -31.73 8.30
CA TYR A 281 -13.63 -33.01 8.30
C TYR A 281 -13.56 -33.66 9.69
N VAL A 282 -13.23 -32.91 10.74
CA VAL A 282 -13.13 -33.48 12.11
C VAL A 282 -14.49 -33.82 12.73
N ARG A 283 -15.60 -33.24 12.24
CA ARG A 283 -16.97 -33.61 12.65
C ARG A 283 -17.41 -34.91 11.97
N ASP A 284 -17.09 -35.08 10.70
CA ASP A 284 -17.51 -36.24 9.91
C ASP A 284 -16.61 -37.47 10.14
N ARG A 285 -15.29 -37.26 10.22
CA ARG A 285 -14.32 -38.35 10.37
C ARG A 285 -14.40 -38.95 11.77
N LYS A 286 -14.55 -40.28 11.82
CA LYS A 286 -14.51 -41.05 13.08
C LYS A 286 -13.17 -41.75 13.28
N ALA A 287 -12.72 -41.80 14.53
CA ALA A 287 -11.67 -42.66 15.04
C ALA A 287 -11.99 -43.03 16.50
N PHE A 288 -11.54 -44.19 16.99
CA PHE A 288 -11.83 -44.65 18.36
C PHE A 288 -13.34 -44.57 18.71
N ASN A 289 -14.20 -45.01 17.77
CA ASN A 289 -15.67 -45.01 17.85
C ASN A 289 -16.37 -43.65 18.01
N GLN A 290 -15.69 -42.52 17.83
CA GLN A 290 -16.28 -41.18 17.91
C GLN A 290 -15.76 -40.23 16.82
N PRO A 291 -16.45 -39.12 16.52
CA PRO A 291 -15.91 -38.04 15.70
C PRO A 291 -14.56 -37.52 16.23
N LEU A 292 -13.65 -37.09 15.36
CA LEU A 292 -12.39 -36.47 15.77
C LEU A 292 -12.64 -35.20 16.61
N SER A 293 -13.72 -34.45 16.34
CA SER A 293 -14.17 -33.31 17.15
C SER A 293 -14.44 -33.65 18.63
N ASN A 294 -14.61 -34.93 18.97
CA ASN A 294 -14.82 -35.38 20.35
C ASN A 294 -13.50 -35.74 21.06
N LEU A 295 -12.36 -35.73 20.37
CA LEU A 295 -11.04 -35.86 20.98
C LEU A 295 -10.60 -34.52 21.59
N GLN A 296 -10.08 -34.54 22.83
CA GLN A 296 -9.70 -33.32 23.55
C GLN A 296 -8.59 -32.53 22.82
N ASN A 297 -7.56 -33.21 22.32
CA ASN A 297 -6.48 -32.59 21.55
C ASN A 297 -7.01 -31.85 20.30
N THR A 298 -7.90 -32.48 19.53
CA THR A 298 -8.55 -31.85 18.38
C THR A 298 -9.36 -30.62 18.79
N ARG A 299 -10.15 -30.68 19.88
CA ARG A 299 -10.84 -29.48 20.38
C ARG A 299 -9.89 -28.37 20.79
N PHE A 300 -8.79 -28.68 21.46
CA PHE A 300 -7.80 -27.67 21.84
C PHE A 300 -7.16 -27.01 20.62
N LYS A 301 -6.74 -27.79 19.61
CA LYS A 301 -6.20 -27.23 18.37
C LYS A 301 -7.21 -26.41 17.58
N MET A 302 -8.46 -26.86 17.46
CA MET A 302 -9.51 -26.04 16.83
C MET A 302 -9.82 -24.77 17.64
N ALA A 303 -9.73 -24.79 18.97
CA ALA A 303 -9.93 -23.60 19.80
C ALA A 303 -8.76 -22.59 19.70
N GLU A 304 -7.51 -23.07 19.68
CA GLU A 304 -6.31 -22.26 19.44
C GLU A 304 -6.41 -21.54 18.09
N LEU A 305 -6.67 -22.28 17.00
CA LEU A 305 -6.82 -21.71 15.66
C LEU A 305 -7.98 -20.71 15.58
N ALA A 306 -9.12 -21.00 16.23
CA ALA A 306 -10.27 -20.10 16.25
C ALA A 306 -9.99 -18.75 16.94
N ALA A 307 -9.12 -18.74 17.96
CA ALA A 307 -8.68 -17.52 18.62
C ALA A 307 -7.68 -16.73 17.75
N ASP A 308 -6.68 -17.42 17.18
CA ASP A 308 -5.68 -16.86 16.25
C ASP A 308 -6.35 -16.20 15.03
N LEU A 309 -7.37 -16.85 14.45
CA LEU A 309 -8.13 -16.33 13.31
C LEU A 309 -8.97 -15.10 13.66
N GLN A 310 -9.61 -15.05 14.83
CA GLN A 310 -10.36 -13.85 15.27
C GLN A 310 -9.43 -12.65 15.49
N ALA A 311 -8.26 -12.87 16.10
CA ALA A 311 -7.25 -11.84 16.28
C ALA A 311 -6.69 -11.35 14.93
N GLY A 312 -6.40 -12.27 14.00
CA GLY A 312 -6.02 -11.94 12.62
C GLY A 312 -7.09 -11.12 11.91
N ARG A 313 -8.36 -11.55 11.93
CA ARG A 313 -9.47 -10.85 11.28
C ARG A 313 -9.64 -9.42 11.80
N ALA A 314 -9.61 -9.23 13.12
CA ALA A 314 -9.68 -7.89 13.71
C ALA A 314 -8.52 -6.98 13.26
N TYR A 315 -7.30 -7.53 13.20
CA TYR A 315 -6.13 -6.78 12.74
C TYR A 315 -6.21 -6.46 11.24
N CYS A 316 -6.59 -7.43 10.40
CA CYS A 316 -6.81 -7.26 8.97
C CYS A 316 -7.83 -6.14 8.68
N ASP A 317 -8.97 -6.16 9.36
CA ASP A 317 -10.03 -5.16 9.19
C ASP A 317 -9.57 -3.76 9.66
N GLN A 318 -8.76 -3.67 10.72
CA GLN A 318 -8.15 -2.40 11.14
C GLN A 318 -7.17 -1.85 10.09
N LEU A 319 -6.38 -2.72 9.43
CA LEU A 319 -5.48 -2.31 8.36
C LEU A 319 -6.27 -1.82 7.13
N ILE A 320 -7.39 -2.46 6.80
CA ILE A 320 -8.32 -1.98 5.76
C ILE A 320 -8.86 -0.60 6.14
N GLN A 321 -9.38 -0.41 7.36
CA GLN A 321 -9.89 0.90 7.81
C GLN A 321 -8.83 2.01 7.68
N LEU A 322 -7.61 1.76 8.15
CA LEU A 322 -6.50 2.71 8.04
C LEU A 322 -6.20 3.04 6.57
N HIS A 323 -6.26 2.06 5.67
CA HIS A 323 -6.02 2.28 4.24
C HIS A 323 -7.12 3.11 3.59
N MET A 324 -8.39 2.79 3.85
CA MET A 324 -9.54 3.53 3.30
C MET A 324 -9.57 5.02 3.71
N VAL A 325 -8.95 5.39 4.84
CA VAL A 325 -8.80 6.79 5.27
C VAL A 325 -7.41 7.39 5.00
N GLY A 326 -6.57 6.73 4.20
CA GLY A 326 -5.25 7.22 3.80
C GLY A 326 -4.19 7.25 4.92
N GLN A 327 -4.37 6.46 5.98
CA GLN A 327 -3.52 6.43 7.18
C GLN A 327 -2.72 5.13 7.36
N LEU A 328 -2.84 4.15 6.45
CA LEU A 328 -2.01 2.94 6.48
C LEU A 328 -0.59 3.25 6.01
N ASP A 329 0.34 3.38 6.95
CA ASP A 329 1.76 3.54 6.64
C ASP A 329 2.43 2.21 6.23
N ALA A 330 3.60 2.32 5.58
CA ALA A 330 4.32 1.18 5.02
C ALA A 330 4.86 0.20 6.08
N ALA A 331 5.18 0.63 7.30
CA ALA A 331 5.61 -0.26 8.38
C ALA A 331 4.42 -1.02 8.96
N THR A 332 3.30 -0.32 9.17
CA THR A 332 2.03 -0.91 9.64
C THR A 332 1.49 -1.95 8.66
N ALA A 333 1.55 -1.68 7.35
CA ALA A 333 1.24 -2.68 6.32
C ALA A 333 2.21 -3.88 6.34
N SER A 334 3.50 -3.64 6.61
CA SER A 334 4.52 -4.71 6.67
C SER A 334 4.32 -5.63 7.88
N ALA A 335 3.97 -5.08 9.04
CA ALA A 335 3.59 -5.86 10.23
C ALA A 335 2.34 -6.69 9.96
N GLY A 336 1.34 -6.12 9.27
CA GLY A 336 0.16 -6.82 8.80
C GLY A 336 0.51 -8.03 7.95
N LYS A 337 1.30 -7.82 6.89
CA LYS A 337 1.70 -8.89 5.97
C LYS A 337 2.52 -9.98 6.66
N LEU A 338 3.43 -9.61 7.56
CA LEU A 338 4.20 -10.56 8.37
C LEU A 338 3.27 -11.41 9.24
N TRP A 339 2.36 -10.79 10.00
CA TRP A 339 1.45 -11.51 10.89
C TRP A 339 0.58 -12.50 10.14
N HIS A 340 -0.09 -12.06 9.07
CA HIS A 340 -1.06 -12.88 8.36
C HIS A 340 -0.43 -13.99 7.51
N SER A 341 0.73 -13.75 6.88
CA SER A 341 1.43 -14.82 6.13
C SER A 341 2.01 -15.91 7.05
N GLU A 342 2.45 -15.54 8.26
CA GLU A 342 2.84 -16.53 9.27
C GLU A 342 1.63 -17.24 9.89
N LEU A 343 0.51 -16.53 10.10
CA LEU A 343 -0.77 -17.10 10.57
C LEU A 343 -1.30 -18.16 9.61
N LEU A 344 -1.43 -17.85 8.32
CA LEU A 344 -1.89 -18.80 7.30
C LEU A 344 -1.08 -20.09 7.36
N GLY A 345 0.25 -19.97 7.42
CA GLY A 345 1.13 -21.13 7.50
C GLY A 345 0.94 -21.99 8.75
N ARG A 346 0.73 -21.39 9.93
CA ARG A 346 0.42 -22.15 11.17
C ARG A 346 -0.93 -22.84 11.08
N VAL A 347 -1.92 -22.15 10.54
CA VAL A 347 -3.29 -22.67 10.36
C VAL A 347 -3.27 -23.85 9.39
N THR A 348 -2.71 -23.70 8.19
CA THR A 348 -2.70 -24.77 7.18
C THR A 348 -1.89 -25.99 7.63
N ASP A 349 -0.77 -25.81 8.34
CA ASP A 349 0.02 -26.90 8.91
C ASP A 349 -0.77 -27.72 9.94
N THR A 350 -1.37 -27.03 10.92
CA THR A 350 -2.21 -27.65 11.95
C THR A 350 -3.45 -28.34 11.34
N CYS A 351 -4.09 -27.68 10.37
CA CYS A 351 -5.24 -28.21 9.64
C CYS A 351 -4.90 -29.46 8.80
N LEU A 352 -3.74 -29.48 8.13
CA LEU A 352 -3.24 -30.66 7.42
C LEU A 352 -3.00 -31.81 8.40
N GLN A 353 -2.34 -31.53 9.53
CA GLN A 353 -2.06 -32.52 10.57
C GLN A 353 -3.35 -33.14 11.16
N LEU A 354 -4.43 -32.36 11.28
CA LEU A 354 -5.76 -32.84 11.73
C LEU A 354 -6.49 -33.69 10.68
N HIS A 355 -6.17 -33.54 9.38
CA HIS A 355 -6.66 -34.46 8.34
C HIS A 355 -5.90 -35.80 8.34
N GLY A 356 -4.68 -35.84 8.89
CA GLY A 356 -3.82 -37.02 8.92
C GLY A 356 -3.36 -37.42 7.52
N GLY A 357 -3.31 -38.72 7.22
CA GLY A 357 -2.87 -39.21 5.91
C GLY A 357 -3.65 -38.63 4.72
N TYR A 358 -4.94 -38.34 4.89
CA TYR A 358 -5.75 -37.67 3.86
C TYR A 358 -5.36 -36.21 3.63
N GLY A 359 -4.79 -35.53 4.63
CA GLY A 359 -4.28 -34.16 4.48
C GLY A 359 -3.06 -34.05 3.58
N TYR A 360 -2.37 -35.18 3.33
CA TYR A 360 -1.25 -35.26 2.39
C TYR A 360 -1.70 -35.58 0.95
N MET A 361 -2.97 -35.94 0.73
CA MET A 361 -3.53 -36.33 -0.57
C MET A 361 -4.16 -35.11 -1.27
N ARG A 362 -3.85 -34.89 -2.55
CA ARG A 362 -4.31 -33.70 -3.31
C ARG A 362 -5.81 -33.67 -3.57
N GLU A 363 -6.49 -34.79 -3.38
CA GLU A 363 -7.95 -34.92 -3.38
C GLU A 363 -8.62 -34.12 -2.25
N TYR A 364 -7.88 -33.73 -1.21
CA TYR A 364 -8.34 -32.85 -0.14
C TYR A 364 -7.76 -31.44 -0.32
N PRO A 365 -8.59 -30.37 -0.29
CA PRO A 365 -8.14 -29.00 -0.58
C PRO A 365 -7.09 -28.48 0.40
N ILE A 366 -7.01 -29.06 1.61
CA ILE A 366 -6.00 -28.70 2.61
C ILE A 366 -4.56 -28.99 2.15
N ALA A 367 -4.35 -30.04 1.35
CA ALA A 367 -3.04 -30.40 0.83
C ALA A 367 -2.50 -29.29 -0.09
N ARG A 368 -3.33 -28.78 -0.99
CA ARG A 368 -3.00 -27.62 -1.83
C ARG A 368 -2.81 -26.36 -1.00
N ALA A 369 -3.75 -26.05 -0.10
CA ALA A 369 -3.67 -24.83 0.71
C ALA A 369 -2.40 -24.74 1.56
N TYR A 370 -1.91 -25.87 2.09
CA TYR A 370 -0.62 -25.93 2.80
C TYR A 370 0.57 -25.55 1.92
N VAL A 371 0.63 -26.06 0.69
CA VAL A 371 1.75 -25.79 -0.22
C VAL A 371 1.65 -24.38 -0.81
N ASP A 372 0.45 -23.95 -1.20
CA ASP A 372 0.17 -22.59 -1.68
C ASP A 372 0.50 -21.52 -0.64
N ALA A 373 0.23 -21.79 0.65
CA ALA A 373 0.58 -20.89 1.76
C ALA A 373 2.08 -20.61 1.88
N ARG A 374 2.95 -21.40 1.25
CA ARG A 374 4.40 -21.22 1.36
C ARG A 374 4.90 -19.94 0.70
N ILE A 375 4.29 -19.51 -0.41
CA ILE A 375 4.73 -18.34 -1.19
C ILE A 375 4.43 -17.02 -0.49
N GLU A 376 3.40 -16.97 0.36
CA GLU A 376 2.95 -15.77 1.06
C GLU A 376 4.05 -15.13 1.91
N ARG A 377 4.98 -15.94 2.42
CA ARG A 377 6.16 -15.50 3.20
C ARG A 377 7.33 -15.00 2.33
N ILE A 378 7.23 -15.10 1.01
CA ILE A 378 8.34 -14.86 0.06
C ILE A 378 8.05 -13.64 -0.82
N TYR A 379 6.92 -13.64 -1.53
CA TYR A 379 6.55 -12.54 -2.44
C TYR A 379 6.02 -11.31 -1.67
N ALA A 380 5.77 -10.19 -2.37
CA ALA A 380 5.47 -8.88 -1.77
C ALA A 380 6.50 -8.40 -0.72
N GLY A 381 7.74 -8.90 -0.83
CA GLY A 381 8.81 -8.82 0.16
C GLY A 381 8.73 -9.96 1.19
N THR A 382 9.87 -10.60 1.47
CA THR A 382 9.93 -11.76 2.37
C THR A 382 9.56 -11.41 3.82
N SER A 383 9.27 -12.41 4.65
CA SER A 383 9.11 -12.22 6.11
C SER A 383 10.30 -11.46 6.73
N GLU A 384 11.52 -11.64 6.22
CA GLU A 384 12.74 -10.95 6.66
C GLU A 384 12.75 -9.47 6.26
N ILE A 385 12.31 -9.15 5.04
CA ILE A 385 12.12 -7.75 4.62
C ILE A 385 11.01 -7.08 5.44
N MET A 386 9.92 -7.80 5.77
CA MET A 386 8.90 -7.24 6.65
C MET A 386 9.47 -6.93 8.04
N LYS A 387 10.25 -7.84 8.63
CA LYS A 387 10.91 -7.62 9.93
C LYS A 387 11.79 -6.36 9.92
N GLU A 388 12.64 -6.20 8.90
CA GLU A 388 13.49 -5.02 8.73
C GLU A 388 12.68 -3.71 8.59
N LEU A 389 11.58 -3.73 7.81
CA LEU A 389 10.70 -2.57 7.66
C LEU A 389 9.92 -2.23 8.93
N THR A 390 9.56 -3.24 9.74
CA THR A 390 8.90 -3.04 11.05
C THR A 390 9.86 -2.59 12.15
N ARG A 391 11.18 -2.57 11.93
CA ARG A 391 12.17 -2.08 12.91
C ARG A 391 11.87 -0.66 13.39
N SER A 392 11.28 0.18 12.54
CA SER A 392 10.84 1.53 12.87
C SER A 392 9.78 1.61 13.98
N MET A 393 9.03 0.52 14.22
CA MET A 393 8.06 0.41 15.32
C MET A 393 8.74 0.13 16.67
N THR A 394 9.88 -0.54 16.65
CA THR A 394 10.63 -0.95 17.85
C THR A 394 11.77 0.00 18.21
N GLN A 395 12.23 0.81 17.24
CA GLN A 395 13.19 1.87 17.49
C GLN A 395 12.51 3.10 18.11
N PRO A 396 13.19 3.85 19.00
CA PRO A 396 12.70 5.16 19.41
C PRO A 396 12.50 6.00 18.15
N ASN A 397 11.28 6.51 17.94
CA ASN A 397 11.07 7.53 16.92
C ASN A 397 12.05 8.67 17.24
N PRO A 398 12.96 9.08 16.32
CA PRO A 398 13.97 10.08 16.60
C PRO A 398 13.36 11.41 17.08
N ASP A 399 12.15 11.77 16.61
CA ASP A 399 11.42 12.94 17.10
C ASP A 399 10.97 12.78 18.56
N ARG A 400 10.53 11.57 18.95
CA ARG A 400 10.16 11.27 20.34
C ARG A 400 11.37 11.18 21.26
N GLU A 401 12.50 10.68 20.77
CA GLU A 401 13.77 10.69 21.52
C GLU A 401 14.32 12.11 21.66
N LEU A 402 14.19 12.96 20.63
CA LEU A 402 14.43 14.40 20.74
C LEU A 402 13.54 15.06 21.79
N ILE A 403 12.22 14.84 21.72
CA ILE A 403 11.24 15.38 22.69
C ILE A 403 11.52 14.84 24.10
N ARG A 404 11.91 13.56 24.23
CA ARG A 404 12.26 12.95 25.51
C ARG A 404 13.51 13.62 26.11
N ARG A 405 14.60 13.71 25.35
CA ARG A 405 15.85 14.38 25.80
C ARG A 405 15.61 15.85 26.13
N PHE A 406 14.76 16.53 25.37
CA PHE A 406 14.30 17.89 25.62
C PHE A 406 13.52 18.03 26.94
N ILE A 407 12.71 17.04 27.34
CA ILE A 407 12.02 17.00 28.63
C ILE A 407 12.97 16.64 29.78
N GLU A 408 13.94 15.75 29.54
CA GLU A 408 14.82 15.20 30.58
C GLU A 408 16.06 16.07 30.89
N ALA A 409 16.50 16.95 29.97
CA ALA A 409 17.67 17.81 30.15
C ALA A 409 17.47 19.21 29.51
N PRO A 410 16.64 20.09 30.11
CA PRO A 410 16.29 21.38 29.51
C PRO A 410 17.45 22.40 29.45
N ASP A 411 18.41 22.33 30.36
CA ASP A 411 19.38 23.42 30.60
C ASP A 411 20.80 23.17 30.04
N THR A 412 21.02 22.08 29.31
CA THR A 412 22.31 21.78 28.65
C THR A 412 22.11 21.25 27.23
N VAL A 413 22.19 22.16 26.25
CA VAL A 413 22.13 21.81 24.83
C VAL A 413 23.21 22.58 24.06
N ASP A 414 24.36 21.95 23.87
CA ASP A 414 25.25 22.29 22.76
C ASP A 414 24.53 22.04 21.43
N ALA A 415 24.80 22.90 20.43
CA ALA A 415 23.99 23.06 19.22
C ALA A 415 23.51 21.73 18.57
N ILE A 416 22.19 21.51 18.58
CA ILE A 416 21.56 20.37 17.89
C ILE A 416 21.69 20.57 16.37
N PRO A 417 22.14 19.55 15.60
CA PRO A 417 22.12 19.61 14.15
C PRO A 417 20.67 19.68 13.65
N LEU A 418 20.32 20.81 13.05
CA LEU A 418 19.07 20.97 12.31
C LEU A 418 19.08 20.10 11.04
N ASN A 419 17.91 19.93 10.41
CA ASN A 419 17.83 19.20 9.14
C ASN A 419 18.73 19.85 8.06
N PRO A 420 19.16 19.11 7.02
CA PRO A 420 20.15 19.61 6.06
C PRO A 420 19.75 20.92 5.37
N MET A 421 18.45 21.18 5.21
CA MET A 421 17.93 22.39 4.56
C MET A 421 18.04 23.61 5.47
N ALA A 422 17.69 23.48 6.76
CA ALA A 422 17.86 24.55 7.75
C ALA A 422 19.35 24.81 8.06
N ALA A 423 20.19 23.78 8.08
CA ALA A 423 21.64 23.92 8.20
C ALA A 423 22.26 24.65 6.99
N ALA A 424 21.82 24.35 5.76
CA ALA A 424 22.26 25.05 4.55
C ALA A 424 21.85 26.53 4.51
N LEU A 425 20.76 26.90 5.20
CA LEU A 425 20.33 28.28 5.40
C LEU A 425 21.08 29.00 6.53
N GLY A 426 22.06 28.37 7.19
CA GLY A 426 22.82 29.00 8.28
C GLY A 426 22.03 29.21 9.58
N LEU A 427 20.88 28.55 9.73
CA LEU A 427 20.13 28.50 10.99
C LEU A 427 20.85 27.58 11.99
N LYS A 428 20.86 27.98 13.26
CA LYS A 428 21.34 27.20 14.40
C LYS A 428 20.43 27.43 15.59
N VAL A 429 20.09 26.38 16.33
CA VAL A 429 19.47 26.52 17.66
C VAL A 429 20.58 26.95 18.63
N VAL A 430 20.37 28.05 19.35
CA VAL A 430 21.34 28.61 20.31
C VAL A 430 20.88 28.49 21.76
N ARG A 431 19.57 28.55 22.01
CA ARG A 431 18.99 28.27 23.32
C ARG A 431 17.58 27.70 23.18
N LEU A 432 17.20 26.87 24.15
CA LEU A 432 15.84 26.36 24.31
C LEU A 432 15.43 26.65 25.76
N ASN A 433 14.47 27.56 25.98
CA ASN A 433 13.96 27.86 27.31
C ASN A 433 12.75 26.97 27.59
N SER A 434 12.91 25.96 28.45
CA SER A 434 11.82 25.02 28.83
C SER A 434 10.59 25.72 29.44
N VAL A 435 10.82 26.87 30.08
CA VAL A 435 9.81 27.82 30.55
C VAL A 435 10.29 29.22 30.12
N PRO A 436 9.56 29.97 29.27
CA PRO A 436 8.16 29.81 28.89
C PRO A 436 7.91 28.99 27.59
N ARG A 437 8.81 28.06 27.22
CA ARG A 437 8.81 27.29 25.95
C ARG A 437 9.21 28.11 24.72
N GLU A 438 10.35 28.78 24.80
CA GLU A 438 10.93 29.55 23.70
C GLU A 438 12.08 28.81 23.01
N ILE A 439 12.24 29.06 21.71
CA ILE A 439 13.35 28.55 20.89
C ILE A 439 14.12 29.76 20.35
N GLU A 440 15.34 29.94 20.82
CA GLU A 440 16.25 30.99 20.37
C GLU A 440 17.12 30.45 19.21
N LEU A 441 16.94 31.02 18.01
CA LEU A 441 17.69 30.64 16.81
C LEU A 441 18.68 31.76 16.47
N ALA A 442 19.96 31.42 16.28
CA ALA A 442 20.87 32.30 15.56
C ALA A 442 20.83 31.97 14.07
N PHE A 443 20.88 33.02 13.27
CA PHE A 443 20.98 32.95 11.83
C PHE A 443 22.31 33.57 11.39
N THR A 444 23.17 32.79 10.74
CA THR A 444 24.40 33.30 10.12
C THR A 444 24.16 33.41 8.63
N PRO A 445 23.95 34.62 8.06
CA PRO A 445 23.65 34.80 6.65
C PRO A 445 24.80 34.24 5.79
N THR A 446 24.52 33.15 5.10
CA THR A 446 25.46 32.51 4.17
C THR A 446 24.99 32.81 2.75
N PRO A 447 25.82 33.39 1.86
CA PRO A 447 25.38 33.73 0.51
C PRO A 447 25.14 32.47 -0.34
N ILE A 448 23.89 32.21 -0.69
CA ILE A 448 23.48 31.10 -1.56
C ILE A 448 23.21 31.64 -2.96
N PHE A 449 24.02 31.23 -3.94
CA PHE A 449 23.75 31.51 -5.36
C PHE A 449 22.77 30.48 -5.93
N LEU A 450 21.54 30.90 -6.21
CA LEU A 450 20.55 30.11 -6.93
C LEU A 450 20.55 30.48 -8.41
N GLN A 451 21.00 29.56 -9.27
CA GLN A 451 20.83 29.63 -10.71
C GLN A 451 19.88 28.52 -11.17
N GLY A 452 18.77 28.90 -11.80
CA GLY A 452 17.80 27.96 -12.39
C GLY A 452 16.65 28.70 -13.06
N VAL A 453 16.35 28.34 -14.31
CA VAL A 453 15.22 28.87 -15.08
C VAL A 453 14.25 27.71 -15.34
N GLY A 454 13.00 27.83 -14.91
CA GLY A 454 11.98 26.79 -15.10
C GLY A 454 10.58 27.26 -14.71
N VAL A 455 9.58 26.85 -15.50
CA VAL A 455 8.15 27.13 -15.25
C VAL A 455 7.62 26.07 -14.29
N LEU A 456 6.91 26.49 -13.23
CA LEU A 456 6.63 25.64 -12.06
C LEU A 456 5.12 25.53 -11.74
N GLN A 457 4.67 24.31 -11.42
CA GLN A 457 3.36 24.02 -10.81
C GLN A 457 3.53 23.16 -9.56
N GLY A 458 2.74 23.45 -8.51
CA GLY A 458 2.45 22.51 -7.42
C GLY A 458 3.04 22.82 -6.03
N GLY A 459 2.16 22.85 -5.03
CA GLY A 459 2.42 22.56 -3.60
C GLY A 459 3.67 23.14 -2.94
N ALA A 460 4.82 22.47 -3.12
CA ALA A 460 6.09 22.81 -2.49
C ALA A 460 6.58 24.23 -2.83
N VAL A 461 6.18 24.76 -3.99
CA VAL A 461 6.61 26.08 -4.47
C VAL A 461 5.99 27.23 -3.66
N ALA A 462 4.79 27.06 -3.10
CA ALA A 462 4.18 28.09 -2.23
C ALA A 462 5.03 28.31 -0.97
N GLY A 463 5.41 27.21 -0.30
CA GLY A 463 6.30 27.26 0.87
C GLY A 463 7.69 27.83 0.55
N MET A 464 8.23 27.59 -0.65
CA MET A 464 9.50 28.19 -1.09
C MET A 464 9.40 29.69 -1.39
N LEU A 465 8.31 30.16 -2.03
CA LEU A 465 8.11 31.60 -2.26
C LEU A 465 7.87 32.35 -0.96
N ASP A 466 7.07 31.81 -0.04
CA ASP A 466 6.84 32.41 1.28
C ASP A 466 8.14 32.53 2.08
N PHE A 467 9.01 31.50 2.03
CA PHE A 467 10.35 31.56 2.65
C PHE A 467 11.26 32.59 1.96
N ALA A 468 11.30 32.62 0.63
CA ALA A 468 12.14 33.55 -0.12
C ALA A 468 11.72 35.02 0.07
N MET A 469 10.42 35.30 0.17
CA MET A 469 9.89 36.62 0.53
C MET A 469 10.25 37.00 1.97
N ALA A 470 10.08 36.10 2.94
CA ALA A 470 10.49 36.36 4.32
C ALA A 470 11.99 36.67 4.41
N PHE A 471 12.82 35.92 3.67
CA PHE A 471 14.27 36.12 3.58
C PHE A 471 14.64 37.49 2.99
N ALA A 472 13.98 37.91 1.90
CA ALA A 472 14.20 39.19 1.23
C ALA A 472 13.74 40.42 2.05
N LEU A 473 12.83 40.23 3.01
CA LEU A 473 12.43 41.26 3.98
C LEU A 473 13.38 41.30 5.19
N LEU A 474 13.75 40.15 5.75
CA LEU A 474 14.67 40.07 6.91
C LEU A 474 16.07 40.59 6.55
N SER A 475 16.57 40.32 5.34
CA SER A 475 17.88 40.79 4.87
C SER A 475 18.01 42.31 4.68
N LYS A 476 16.95 43.08 4.92
CA LYS A 476 16.94 44.56 4.86
C LYS A 476 16.89 45.25 6.22
N LEU A 477 16.80 44.51 7.32
CA LEU A 477 16.72 45.05 8.67
C LEU A 477 18.10 45.07 9.34
N GLY A 478 18.45 46.19 9.95
CA GLY A 478 19.75 46.37 10.63
C GLY A 478 19.78 45.70 12.02
N PRO A 479 20.99 45.48 12.60
CA PRO A 479 21.17 44.57 13.74
C PRO A 479 20.42 44.91 15.04
N GLU A 480 19.93 46.14 15.21
CA GLU A 480 19.35 46.62 16.47
C GLU A 480 17.83 46.90 16.42
N GLN A 481 17.12 46.50 15.35
CA GLN A 481 15.68 46.77 15.21
C GLN A 481 14.89 45.60 14.61
N SER A 482 14.62 44.55 15.41
CA SER A 482 13.56 43.57 15.13
C SER A 482 13.15 42.76 16.36
N CYS A 483 11.85 42.74 16.66
CA CYS A 483 11.20 41.59 17.31
C CYS A 483 10.05 41.15 16.39
N ALA A 484 9.90 39.85 16.16
CA ALA A 484 8.95 39.32 15.19
C ALA A 484 7.98 38.31 15.85
N THR A 485 6.68 38.61 15.81
CA THR A 485 5.66 37.67 16.25
C THR A 485 5.38 36.63 15.17
N ILE A 486 5.62 35.36 15.49
CA ILE A 486 5.31 34.21 14.61
C ILE A 486 3.96 33.64 15.03
N ASN A 487 2.99 33.61 14.11
CA ASN A 487 1.67 33.01 14.37
C ASN A 487 1.54 31.67 13.62
N LEU A 488 1.06 30.65 14.33
CA LEU A 488 0.95 29.25 13.87
C LEU A 488 -0.52 28.83 13.92
N THR A 489 -1.13 28.54 12.78
CA THR A 489 -2.50 28.01 12.71
C THR A 489 -2.69 27.13 11.47
N THR A 490 -3.38 26.00 11.63
CA THR A 490 -3.72 25.07 10.54
C THR A 490 -5.22 25.04 10.31
N SER A 491 -5.66 25.33 9.09
CA SER A 491 -7.04 25.07 8.64
C SER A 491 -7.08 24.89 7.12
N TYR A 492 -7.65 23.78 6.65
CA TYR A 492 -8.13 23.67 5.28
C TYR A 492 -9.56 24.20 5.22
N LEU A 493 -9.84 25.15 4.33
CA LEU A 493 -11.20 25.55 3.97
C LEU A 493 -11.31 25.62 2.44
N ARG A 494 -12.28 24.89 1.87
CA ARG A 494 -12.84 25.25 0.56
C ARG A 494 -13.50 26.61 0.69
N ALA A 495 -13.45 27.41 -0.39
CA ALA A 495 -14.13 28.70 -0.41
C ALA A 495 -15.65 28.52 -0.26
N ALA A 496 -16.21 29.09 0.79
CA ALA A 496 -17.64 29.23 1.02
C ALA A 496 -17.95 30.67 1.48
N PRO A 497 -19.11 31.25 1.10
CA PRO A 497 -19.44 32.63 1.45
C PRO A 497 -19.68 32.80 2.96
N ILE A 498 -19.40 34.01 3.46
CA ILE A 498 -19.35 34.32 4.89
C ILE A 498 -20.78 34.36 5.47
N GLY A 499 -21.09 33.43 6.37
CA GLY A 499 -22.32 33.45 7.18
C GLY A 499 -22.43 32.26 8.12
N GLU A 500 -22.29 32.53 9.43
CA GLU A 500 -22.62 31.69 10.62
C GLU A 500 -22.13 30.21 10.68
N TYR A 501 -21.53 29.80 11.80
CA TYR A 501 -22.15 28.91 12.81
C TYR A 501 -21.18 28.56 13.96
N ARG A 502 -21.61 27.67 14.88
CA ARG A 502 -21.21 27.62 16.30
C ARG A 502 -20.34 26.42 16.70
N SER A 503 -19.72 26.58 17.88
CA SER A 503 -19.27 25.56 18.85
C SER A 503 -18.10 24.63 18.49
N VAL A 504 -17.19 24.51 19.44
CA VAL A 504 -15.95 23.72 19.39
C VAL A 504 -16.19 22.32 19.96
N ALA A 505 -16.06 21.28 19.12
CA ALA A 505 -16.02 19.88 19.58
C ALA A 505 -15.23 18.91 18.67
N GLU A 506 -14.74 19.34 17.50
CA GLU A 506 -14.36 18.41 16.41
C GLU A 506 -12.91 18.54 15.90
N ILE A 507 -12.04 19.26 16.63
CA ILE A 507 -10.67 19.60 16.20
C ILE A 507 -9.61 18.82 17.01
N GLU A 508 -9.74 17.50 17.10
CA GLU A 508 -8.69 16.59 17.64
C GLU A 508 -8.15 15.58 16.61
N ARG A 509 -8.61 15.62 15.35
CA ARG A 509 -8.40 14.50 14.41
C ARG A 509 -7.31 14.62 13.34
N GLN A 510 -6.66 15.77 13.12
CA GLN A 510 -5.67 15.91 12.04
C GLN A 510 -4.52 16.90 12.30
N THR A 511 -3.47 16.48 13.02
CA THR A 511 -2.11 17.02 12.78
C THR A 511 -0.98 16.08 13.20
N ARG A 512 -0.34 15.42 12.24
CA ARG A 512 1.06 14.96 12.32
C ARG A 512 1.86 15.53 11.15
N SER A 513 2.14 16.84 11.19
CA SER A 513 3.15 17.52 10.36
C SER A 513 3.36 18.97 10.83
N ILE A 514 4.60 19.46 10.73
CA ILE A 514 5.09 20.77 11.20
C ILE A 514 5.61 21.53 9.97
N ALA A 515 5.28 22.80 9.70
CA ALA A 515 4.33 23.74 10.31
C ALA A 515 4.00 24.84 9.26
N PHE A 516 3.34 25.96 9.63
CA PHE A 516 3.13 27.10 8.72
C PHE A 516 3.38 28.47 9.38
N LEU A 517 4.16 29.32 8.72
CA LEU A 517 4.52 30.67 9.17
C LEU A 517 3.54 31.73 8.65
N ARG A 518 3.09 32.64 9.51
CA ARG A 518 2.51 33.92 9.10
C ARG A 518 3.17 35.08 9.84
N ALA A 519 3.70 36.04 9.08
CA ALA A 519 4.30 37.26 9.60
C ALA A 519 3.48 38.49 9.16
N LYS A 520 3.34 39.46 10.07
CA LYS A 520 3.01 40.86 9.76
C LYS A 520 4.03 41.74 10.45
N LEU A 521 4.65 42.65 9.70
CA LEU A 521 5.47 43.72 10.27
C LEU A 521 4.57 44.80 10.85
N PHE A 522 4.91 45.25 12.06
CA PHE A 522 4.37 46.46 12.67
C PHE A 522 5.55 47.38 13.01
N GLU A 523 5.43 48.66 12.70
CA GLU A 523 6.46 49.65 13.03
C GLU A 523 6.29 50.13 14.48
N ARG A 524 7.31 49.87 15.32
CA ARG A 524 7.61 50.49 16.62
C ARG A 524 6.49 50.57 17.67
N CYS A 525 6.63 49.81 18.76
CA CYS A 525 5.90 50.02 20.03
C CYS A 525 6.83 49.81 21.24
N SER A 526 6.57 50.50 22.35
CA SER A 526 7.37 50.50 23.59
C SER A 526 6.90 49.43 24.60
N PRO A 527 7.72 49.07 25.61
CA PRO A 527 7.62 47.76 26.26
C PRO A 527 7.03 47.81 27.69
N GLU A 528 5.71 47.88 27.85
CA GLU A 528 5.10 47.72 29.19
C GLU A 528 3.70 47.07 29.15
N THR A 529 3.61 45.88 29.76
CA THR A 529 2.40 45.06 30.03
C THR A 529 1.65 44.47 28.82
N VAL A 530 1.50 43.13 28.83
CA VAL A 530 0.63 42.37 27.91
C VAL A 530 -0.22 41.39 28.72
N ILE A 531 -1.55 41.43 28.53
CA ILE A 531 -2.52 40.48 29.11
C ILE A 531 -3.40 39.96 27.96
N ALA A 532 -3.53 38.65 27.78
CA ALA A 532 -4.76 38.07 27.19
C ALA A 532 -4.99 36.60 27.57
N THR A 533 -6.19 36.14 27.23
CA THR A 533 -6.85 34.93 27.72
C THR A 533 -7.15 33.97 26.57
N ALA A 534 -7.84 32.86 26.88
CA ALA A 534 -7.88 31.62 26.09
C ALA A 534 -8.54 31.66 24.69
N GLN A 535 -8.91 32.81 24.13
CA GLN A 535 -9.52 32.91 22.78
C GLN A 535 -8.97 34.07 21.91
N GLY A 536 -7.64 34.15 21.79
CA GLY A 536 -7.01 34.42 20.49
C GLY A 536 -7.28 35.76 19.81
N THR A 537 -7.24 36.89 20.52
CA THR A 537 -7.09 38.23 19.91
C THR A 537 -6.21 39.12 20.78
N PHE A 538 -5.23 39.78 20.15
CA PHE A 538 -4.50 40.91 20.74
C PHE A 538 -4.64 42.11 19.81
N ALA A 539 -4.96 43.26 20.38
CA ALA A 539 -4.86 44.57 19.74
C ALA A 539 -3.99 45.47 20.63
N ILE A 540 -3.16 46.31 20.02
CA ILE A 540 -2.39 47.33 20.74
C ILE A 540 -2.90 48.69 20.27
N THR A 541 -3.38 49.49 21.23
CA THR A 541 -3.63 50.93 21.10
C THR A 541 -2.53 51.68 21.83
N ALA A 542 -1.92 52.67 21.19
CA ALA A 542 -0.89 53.49 21.81
C ALA A 542 -1.49 54.73 22.51
N SER A 543 -1.12 54.95 23.77
CA SER A 543 -1.11 56.28 24.39
C SER A 543 -0.20 56.30 25.61
N GLN A 544 0.55 57.40 25.76
CA GLN A 544 1.44 57.67 26.90
C GLN A 544 0.66 57.81 28.21
N VAL A 545 1.24 57.33 29.32
CA VAL A 545 1.70 58.10 30.51
C VAL A 545 2.38 57.14 31.48
#